data_AF-A0A9W6KQC2-F1
#
_entry.id   AF-A0A9W6KQC2-F1
#
_cell.length_a   1.000
_cell.length_b   1.000
_cell.length_c   1.000
_cell.angle_alpha   90.00
_cell.angle_beta   90.00
_cell.angle_gamma   90.00
#
_symmetry.space_group_name_H-M   'P 1'
#
loop_
_entity.id
_entity.type
_entity.pdbx_description
1 polymer ?
#
loop_
_entity_poly.entity_id
_entity_poly.type
_entity_poly.pdbx_seq_one_letter_code
_entity_poly.pdbx_strand_id
1 'polypeptide(L)'
;MQAFTAKHHEPPGRYAAGAYDAAQLLLGIIGQRVMTRGGVQESLWHGPFTLMQGRFAFTGTGDLDRASIAVNVYRRGTDSTGRSGMLPLTAIRFS
;
A
#
# COMPACT_ATOMS: atom_id res chain seq x y z
N MET A 1 -9.98 -8.54 -0.86
CA MET A 1 -8.85 -9.40 -1.29
C MET A 1 -9.10 -10.90 -1.29
N GLN A 2 -9.80 -11.48 -0.32
CA GLN A 2 -10.14 -12.92 -0.40
C GLN A 2 -10.79 -13.32 -1.73
N ALA A 3 -11.61 -12.44 -2.32
CA ALA A 3 -12.19 -12.64 -3.66
C ALA A 3 -11.16 -12.77 -4.80
N PHE A 4 -10.04 -12.03 -4.77
CA PHE A 4 -8.99 -12.14 -5.79
C PHE A 4 -8.24 -13.46 -5.61
N THR A 5 -7.86 -13.84 -4.39
CA THR A 5 -7.17 -15.11 -4.12
C THR A 5 -8.04 -16.32 -4.41
N ALA A 6 -9.34 -16.24 -4.11
CA ALA A 6 -10.29 -17.29 -4.48
C ALA A 6 -10.39 -17.49 -6.01
N LYS A 7 -10.27 -16.40 -6.78
CA LYS A 7 -10.37 -16.42 -8.25
C LYS A 7 -9.06 -16.79 -8.96
N HIS A 8 -7.94 -16.29 -8.47
CA HIS A 8 -6.63 -16.41 -9.11
C HIS A 8 -5.75 -17.49 -8.47
N HIS A 9 -6.22 -18.12 -7.39
CA HIS A 9 -5.51 -19.13 -6.61
C HIS A 9 -4.14 -18.67 -6.06
N GLU A 10 -3.89 -17.37 -6.01
CA GLU A 10 -2.70 -16.75 -5.46
C GLU A 10 -3.02 -15.43 -4.73
N PRO A 11 -2.22 -15.02 -3.74
CA PRO A 11 -2.32 -13.69 -3.16
C PRO A 11 -1.94 -12.62 -4.21
N PRO A 12 -2.46 -11.39 -4.09
CA PRO A 12 -2.11 -10.32 -5.00
C PRO A 12 -0.65 -9.94 -4.81
N GLY A 13 0.02 -9.60 -5.90
CA GLY A 13 1.28 -8.86 -5.82
C GLY A 13 1.07 -7.48 -5.16
N ARG A 14 2.17 -6.87 -4.71
CA ARG A 14 2.16 -5.53 -4.07
C ARG A 14 1.40 -4.49 -4.88
N TYR A 15 1.57 -4.49 -6.20
CA TYR A 15 0.91 -3.54 -7.10
C TYR A 15 -0.58 -3.79 -7.25
N ALA A 16 -1.03 -5.05 -7.34
CA ALA A 16 -2.46 -5.37 -7.44
C ALA A 16 -3.20 -4.97 -6.15
N ALA A 17 -2.59 -5.22 -4.99
CA ALA A 17 -3.15 -4.79 -3.71
C ALA A 17 -3.11 -3.26 -3.54
N GLY A 18 -2.06 -2.58 -4.01
CA GLY A 18 -2.00 -1.11 -4.01
C GLY A 18 -3.04 -0.47 -4.94
N ALA A 19 -3.27 -1.05 -6.11
CA ALA A 19 -4.31 -0.60 -7.04
C ALA A 19 -5.72 -0.78 -6.45
N TYR A 20 -5.94 -1.87 -5.71
CA TYR A 20 -7.19 -2.10 -4.98
C TYR A 20 -7.43 -1.02 -3.92
N ASP A 21 -6.42 -0.68 -3.11
CA ASP A 21 -6.51 0.38 -2.10
C ASP A 21 -6.76 1.75 -2.74
N ALA A 22 -6.08 2.08 -3.84
CA ALA A 22 -6.33 3.31 -4.58
C ALA A 22 -7.77 3.41 -5.10
N ALA A 23 -8.31 2.29 -5.61
CA ALA A 23 -9.70 2.23 -6.06
C ALA A 23 -10.70 2.40 -4.91
N GLN A 24 -10.45 1.77 -3.75
CA GLN A 24 -11.30 1.96 -2.56
C GLN A 24 -11.29 3.41 -2.09
N LEU A 25 -10.13 4.04 -2.07
CA LEU A 25 -9.97 5.43 -1.66
C LEU A 25 -10.75 6.38 -2.58
N LEU A 26 -10.62 6.22 -3.90
CA LEU A 26 -11.36 6.99 -4.90
C LEU A 26 -12.88 6.81 -4.76
N LEU A 27 -13.35 5.56 -4.58
CA LEU A 27 -14.77 5.28 -4.36
C LEU A 27 -15.29 5.95 -3.09
N GLY A 28 -14.49 5.96 -2.01
CA GLY A 28 -14.83 6.64 -0.77
C GLY A 28 -15.00 8.15 -0.96
N ILE A 29 -14.06 8.79 -1.68
CA ILE A 29 -14.11 10.23 -1.96
C ILE A 29 -15.28 10.58 -2.89
N ILE A 30 -15.49 9.82 -3.97
CA ILE A 30 -16.63 10.02 -4.88
C ILE A 30 -17.96 9.82 -4.16
N GLY A 31 -18.04 8.85 -3.24
CA GLY A 31 -19.22 8.61 -2.41
C GLY A 31 -19.64 9.80 -1.54
N GLN A 32 -18.70 10.69 -1.20
CA GLN A 32 -18.96 11.94 -0.50
C GLN A 32 -19.46 13.07 -1.42
N ARG A 33 -19.79 12.74 -2.68
CA ARG A 33 -20.22 13.67 -3.75
C ARG A 33 -19.15 14.69 -4.14
N VAL A 34 -17.89 14.40 -3.81
CA VAL A 34 -16.74 15.18 -4.24
C VAL A 34 -16.33 14.71 -5.64
N MET A 35 -16.77 15.43 -6.67
CA MET A 35 -16.54 15.05 -8.07
C MET A 35 -15.64 16.01 -8.85
N THR A 36 -15.25 17.13 -8.25
CA THR A 36 -14.28 18.03 -8.87
C THR A 36 -12.86 17.55 -8.58
N ARG A 37 -11.94 17.75 -9.54
CA ARG A 37 -10.52 17.43 -9.33
C ARG A 37 -9.97 18.07 -8.06
N GLY A 38 -10.28 19.35 -7.83
CA GLY A 38 -9.84 20.09 -6.64
C GLY A 38 -10.36 19.49 -5.34
N GLY A 39 -11.66 19.13 -5.29
CA GLY A 39 -12.23 18.51 -4.09
C GLY A 39 -11.65 17.12 -3.82
N VAL A 40 -11.41 16.32 -4.85
CA VAL A 40 -10.78 15.00 -4.70
C VAL A 40 -9.37 15.15 -4.13
N GLN A 41 -8.60 16.09 -4.68
CA GLN A 41 -7.26 16.42 -4.22
C GLN A 41 -7.25 16.91 -2.77
N GLU A 42 -8.16 17.81 -2.41
CA GLU A 42 -8.31 18.32 -1.04
C GLU A 42 -8.67 17.19 -0.07
N SER A 43 -9.59 16.31 -0.47
CA SER A 43 -9.99 15.15 0.33
C SER A 43 -8.80 14.23 0.64
N LEU A 44 -7.89 14.00 -0.32
CA LEU A 44 -6.68 13.21 -0.14
C LEU A 44 -5.73 13.81 0.92
N TRP A 45 -5.70 15.13 1.06
CA TRP A 45 -4.83 15.82 2.03
C TRP A 45 -5.36 15.82 3.46
N HIS A 46 -6.66 15.54 3.66
CA HIS A 46 -7.27 15.48 4.99
C HIS A 46 -7.20 14.10 5.65
N GLY A 47 -6.62 13.11 4.97
CA GLY A 47 -6.42 11.76 5.49
C GLY A 47 -5.25 11.68 6.48
N PRO A 48 -5.36 10.76 7.45
CA PRO A 48 -4.88 9.42 7.12
C PRO A 48 -6.01 8.42 6.89
N PHE A 49 -5.89 7.64 5.83
CA PHE A 49 -6.84 6.61 5.41
C PHE A 49 -6.40 5.24 5.91
N THR A 50 -7.33 4.47 6.48
CA THR A 50 -7.07 3.06 6.80
C THR A 50 -7.61 2.22 5.66
N LEU A 51 -6.69 1.68 4.86
CA LEU A 51 -6.97 0.81 3.72
C LEU A 51 -6.45 -0.58 4.02
N MET A 52 -6.56 -1.49 3.06
CA MET A 52 -6.26 -2.89 3.32
C MET A 52 -4.76 -3.13 3.58
N GLN A 53 -3.87 -2.41 2.90
CA GLN A 53 -2.42 -2.52 3.12
C GLN A 53 -1.92 -1.72 4.34
N GLY A 54 -2.78 -0.95 5.00
CA GLY A 54 -2.44 -0.21 6.22
C GLY A 54 -2.93 1.24 6.21
N ARG A 55 -2.23 2.08 6.97
CA ARG A 55 -2.58 3.50 7.14
C ARG A 55 -1.78 4.37 6.17
N PHE A 56 -2.49 5.07 5.29
CA PHE A 56 -1.93 5.93 4.25
C PHE A 56 -2.22 7.39 4.51
N ALA A 57 -1.20 8.24 4.53
CA ALA A 57 -1.34 9.69 4.47
C ALA A 57 -0.71 10.21 3.18
N PHE A 58 -1.20 11.34 2.70
CA PHE A 58 -0.68 12.00 1.51
C PHE A 58 -0.16 13.37 1.87
N THR A 59 0.96 13.73 1.26
CA THR A 59 1.56 15.05 1.38
C THR A 59 0.78 16.08 0.56
N GLY A 60 1.06 17.37 0.76
CA GLY A 60 0.47 18.46 -0.03
C GLY A 60 0.78 18.43 -1.53
N THR A 61 1.66 17.54 -2.00
CA THR A 61 1.89 17.29 -3.44
C THR A 61 1.09 16.09 -3.97
N GLY A 62 0.42 15.35 -3.09
CA GLY A 62 -0.30 14.12 -3.43
C GLY A 62 0.57 12.86 -3.38
N ASP A 63 1.84 12.98 -3.00
CA ASP A 63 2.71 11.82 -2.77
C ASP A 63 2.35 11.14 -1.45
N LEU A 64 2.55 9.82 -1.37
CA LEU A 64 2.44 9.09 -0.10
C LEU A 64 3.47 9.63 0.90
N ASP A 65 3.01 9.88 2.13
CA ASP A 65 3.89 10.17 3.25
C ASP A 65 4.88 9.01 3.45
N ARG A 66 6.14 9.32 3.73
CA ARG A 66 7.19 8.32 4.02
C ARG A 66 6.79 7.38 5.15
N ALA A 67 6.03 7.87 6.14
CA ALA A 67 5.52 7.05 7.24
C ALA A 67 4.55 5.95 6.77
N SER A 68 3.95 6.10 5.58
CA SER A 68 3.06 5.12 4.96
C SER A 68 3.78 4.10 4.08
N ILE A 69 5.11 4.22 3.90
CA ILE A 69 5.90 3.30 3.07
C ILE A 69 6.56 2.24 3.94
N ALA A 70 5.97 1.05 3.98
CA ALA A 70 6.66 -0.14 4.46
C ALA A 70 7.68 -0.60 3.40
N VAL A 71 8.98 -0.45 3.70
CA VAL A 71 10.07 -0.95 2.84
C VAL A 71 10.49 -2.34 3.31
N ASN A 72 10.18 -3.36 2.50
CA ASN A 72 10.75 -4.69 2.68
C ASN A 72 12.13 -4.71 2.04
N VAL A 73 13.17 -4.66 2.87
CA VAL A 73 14.56 -4.80 2.42
C VAL A 73 14.91 -6.28 2.40
N TYR A 74 15.55 -6.74 1.33
CA TYR A 74 16.02 -8.12 1.21
C TYR A 74 17.52 -8.12 0.93
N ARG A 75 18.26 -9.06 1.51
CA ARG A 75 19.67 -9.33 1.18
C ARG A 75 19.77 -10.62 0.38
N ARG A 76 20.74 -10.69 -0.53
CA ARG A 76 21.14 -11.97 -1.10
C ARG A 76 21.90 -12.76 -0.04
N GLY A 77 21.52 -13.99 0.22
CA GLY A 77 22.19 -14.85 1.20
C GLY A 77 21.77 -16.31 1.11
N THR A 78 22.40 -17.15 1.91
CA THR A 78 22.08 -18.58 2.02
C THR A 78 21.24 -18.78 3.28
N ASP A 79 20.09 -19.44 3.16
CA ASP A 79 19.27 -19.77 4.33
C ASP A 79 19.93 -20.85 5.21
N SER A 80 19.32 -21.16 6.36
CA SER A 80 19.84 -22.17 7.29
C SER A 80 19.86 -23.60 6.75
N THR A 81 19.29 -23.84 5.56
CA THR A 81 19.29 -25.13 4.87
C THR A 81 20.33 -25.20 3.75
N GLY A 82 21.15 -24.16 3.59
CA GLY A 82 22.17 -24.10 2.54
C GLY A 82 21.63 -23.64 1.18
N ARG A 83 20.36 -23.20 1.08
CA ARG A 83 19.76 -22.74 -0.17
C ARG A 83 20.01 -21.24 -0.36
N SER A 84 20.61 -20.88 -1.49
CA SER A 84 20.86 -19.48 -1.86
C SER A 84 19.58 -18.80 -2.34
N GLY A 85 19.27 -17.61 -1.82
CA GLY A 85 18.06 -16.86 -2.15
C GLY A 85 18.05 -15.41 -1.64
N MET A 86 16.93 -14.74 -1.82
CA MET A 86 16.67 -13.42 -1.24
C MET A 86 16.06 -13.60 0.16
N LEU A 87 16.80 -13.16 1.17
CA LEU A 87 16.41 -13.26 2.58
C LEU A 87 15.89 -11.89 3.05
N PRO A 88 14.77 -11.81 3.78
CA PRO A 88 14.35 -10.54 4.37
C PRO A 88 15.43 -10.05 5.34
N LEU A 89 15.88 -8.80 5.14
CA LEU A 89 16.59 -8.07 6.17
C LEU A 89 15.53 -7.71 7.21
N THR A 90 15.65 -8.25 8.42
CA THR A 90 14.79 -7.90 9.55
C THR A 90 14.64 -6.37 9.58
N ALA A 91 13.43 -5.87 9.34
CA ALA A 91 13.20 -4.46 9.04
C ALA A 91 13.80 -3.57 10.15
N ILE A 92 14.71 -2.67 9.75
CA ILE A 92 15.19 -1.60 10.62
C ILE A 92 13.97 -0.73 10.96
N ARG A 93 13.58 -0.68 12.23
CA ARG A 93 12.53 0.23 12.71
C ARG A 93 13.11 1.63 12.75
N PHE A 94 12.56 2.55 11.95
CA PHE A 94 12.79 3.99 12.15
C PHE A 94 11.87 4.44 13.28
N SER A 95 12.46 4.82 14.41
CA SER A 95 11.79 5.48 15.54
C SER A 95 11.72 6.98 15.31
#